data_AF-A0A496R9Y6-F1
#
_entry.id   AF-A0A496R9Y6-F1
#
_cell.length_a   1.000
_cell.length_b   1.000
_cell.length_c   1.000
_cell.angle_alpha   90.00
_cell.angle_beta   90.00
_cell.angle_gamma   90.00
#
_symmetry.space_group_name_H-M   'P 1'
#
loop_
_entity.id
_entity.type
_entity.pdbx_description
1 polymer ?
#
loop_
_entity_poly.entity_id
_entity_poly.type
_entity_poly.pdbx_seq_one_letter_code
_entity_poly.pdbx_strand_id
1 'polypeptide(L)'
;MIPDGIIDTGVGLTRWGTIQTDPKTFMTDRPGIFACGDCQTGADIAVRAVGNGRKTAYSVNQYLKGEKVTGEPVLFNSTMGPLDQVSEELFKGIEKVDKVKMPVLEKKKRVTTFEEIETGFSKEKAREDAARCLECGCDAADSCKLREYSTRYNADQLYFGGEIRKYQIDYSHEKIKMEINKCINCGACVRACAEIKGFNVLSYVGRGFTTRMTAPFGRSLVNTSCDGCGECVNVCPTAGIMFKKEYRDESKV
;
A
#
# COMPACT_ATOMS: atom_id res chain seq x y z
N MET A 1 10.34 -32.82 3.60
CA MET A 1 10.47 -33.88 2.57
C MET A 1 9.06 -34.22 2.12
N ILE A 2 8.82 -34.26 0.81
CA ILE A 2 7.50 -34.60 0.26
C ILE A 2 7.25 -36.10 0.50
N PRO A 3 6.08 -36.51 1.04
CA PRO A 3 5.76 -37.93 1.23
C PRO A 3 5.79 -38.71 -0.10
N ASP A 4 6.30 -39.95 -0.07
CA ASP A 4 6.48 -40.79 -1.26
C ASP A 4 5.19 -40.95 -2.09
N GLY A 5 4.02 -41.00 -1.44
CA GLY A 5 2.73 -41.11 -2.13
C GLY A 5 2.35 -39.92 -3.01
N ILE A 6 3.01 -38.77 -2.89
CA ILE A 6 2.82 -37.65 -3.83
C ILE A 6 3.55 -37.91 -5.15
N ILE A 7 4.66 -38.66 -5.13
CA ILE A 7 5.44 -38.99 -6.34
C ILE A 7 4.60 -39.86 -7.28
N ASP A 8 3.80 -40.78 -6.71
CA ASP A 8 2.91 -41.66 -7.45
C ASP A 8 1.76 -40.92 -8.18
N THR A 9 1.50 -39.66 -7.85
CA THR A 9 0.50 -38.84 -8.55
C THR A 9 0.98 -38.35 -9.92
N GLY A 10 2.28 -38.53 -10.22
CA GLY A 10 2.89 -38.15 -11.49
C GLY A 10 3.11 -36.64 -11.66
N VAL A 11 3.15 -35.88 -10.57
CA VAL A 11 3.58 -34.47 -10.57
C VAL A 11 5.09 -34.37 -10.58
N GLY A 12 5.64 -33.46 -11.38
CA GLY A 12 7.07 -33.21 -11.41
C GLY A 12 7.63 -32.73 -10.06
N LEU A 13 8.87 -33.10 -9.77
CA LEU A 13 9.63 -32.59 -8.63
C LEU A 13 10.81 -31.74 -9.09
N THR A 14 11.13 -30.71 -8.33
CA THR A 14 12.37 -29.93 -8.54
C THR A 14 13.57 -30.71 -8.03
N ARG A 15 14.79 -30.25 -8.38
CA ARG A 15 16.06 -30.81 -7.85
C ARG A 15 16.17 -30.79 -6.32
N TRP A 16 15.34 -29.99 -5.64
CA TRP A 16 15.33 -29.85 -4.19
C TRP A 16 14.28 -30.73 -3.51
N GLY A 17 13.59 -31.58 -4.27
CA GLY A 17 12.53 -32.45 -3.75
C GLY A 17 11.25 -31.69 -3.36
N THR A 18 11.02 -30.51 -3.96
CA THR A 18 9.75 -29.77 -3.87
C THR A 18 8.90 -30.01 -5.11
N ILE A 19 7.59 -29.75 -5.06
CA ILE A 19 6.68 -29.92 -6.20
C ILE A 19 7.00 -28.86 -7.26
N GLN A 20 7.24 -29.31 -8.48
CA GLN A 20 7.43 -28.44 -9.62
C GLN A 20 6.10 -27.80 -10.01
N THR A 21 6.09 -26.47 -10.04
CA THR A 21 4.93 -25.66 -10.43
C THR A 21 5.39 -24.48 -11.25
N ASP A 22 4.47 -23.90 -12.01
CA ASP A 22 4.66 -22.57 -12.57
C ASP A 22 4.66 -21.52 -11.43
N PRO A 23 5.68 -20.65 -11.34
CA PRO A 23 5.86 -19.75 -10.19
C PRO A 23 4.80 -18.64 -10.11
N LYS A 24 4.03 -18.40 -11.17
CA LYS A 24 3.00 -17.36 -11.21
C LYS A 24 1.61 -17.93 -10.91
N THR A 25 1.31 -19.08 -11.47
CA THR A 25 0.00 -19.74 -11.42
C THR A 25 -0.08 -20.83 -10.35
N PHE A 26 1.06 -21.33 -9.85
CA PHE A 26 1.14 -22.41 -8.86
C PHE A 26 0.59 -23.76 -9.36
N MET A 27 0.25 -23.87 -10.65
CA MET A 27 -0.20 -25.11 -11.28
C MET A 27 1.02 -26.00 -11.56
N THR A 28 0.88 -27.31 -11.35
CA THR A 28 1.91 -28.27 -11.71
C THR A 28 1.91 -28.53 -13.22
N ASP A 29 2.76 -29.45 -13.68
CA ASP A 29 2.72 -30.03 -15.01
C ASP A 29 1.43 -30.81 -15.31
N ARG A 30 0.65 -31.16 -14.28
CA ARG A 30 -0.67 -31.78 -14.41
C ARG A 30 -1.78 -30.74 -14.26
N PRO A 31 -2.58 -30.49 -15.31
CA PRO A 31 -3.70 -29.54 -15.23
C PRO A 31 -4.66 -29.86 -14.09
N GLY A 32 -5.03 -28.82 -13.33
CA GLY A 32 -5.95 -28.94 -12.20
C GLY A 32 -5.29 -29.34 -10.87
N ILE A 33 -3.99 -29.65 -10.85
CA ILE A 33 -3.23 -29.87 -9.62
C ILE A 33 -2.37 -28.64 -9.34
N PHE A 34 -2.44 -28.15 -8.11
CA PHE A 34 -1.73 -26.95 -7.66
C PHE A 34 -0.93 -27.26 -6.40
N ALA A 35 0.22 -26.61 -6.24
CA ALA A 35 1.03 -26.72 -5.03
C ALA A 35 1.60 -25.35 -4.63
N CYS A 36 1.66 -25.09 -3.32
CA CYS A 36 2.08 -23.80 -2.79
C CYS A 36 2.74 -23.94 -1.41
N GLY A 37 3.29 -22.82 -0.92
CA GLY A 37 4.00 -22.78 0.36
C GLY A 37 5.23 -23.69 0.34
N ASP A 38 5.54 -24.31 1.47
CA ASP A 38 6.76 -25.09 1.64
C ASP A 38 6.86 -26.29 0.69
N CYS A 39 5.72 -26.84 0.26
CA CYS A 39 5.70 -27.91 -0.74
C CYS A 39 6.23 -27.45 -2.10
N GLN A 40 6.17 -26.15 -2.40
CA GLN A 40 6.68 -25.55 -3.63
C GLN A 40 8.07 -24.93 -3.42
N THR A 41 8.23 -24.08 -2.40
CA THR A 41 9.43 -23.24 -2.20
C THR A 41 10.48 -23.89 -1.30
N GLY A 42 10.11 -24.93 -0.54
CA GLY A 42 10.87 -25.37 0.62
C GLY A 42 10.54 -24.51 1.85
N ALA A 43 11.13 -24.85 2.99
CA ALA A 43 10.89 -24.17 4.26
C ALA A 43 11.15 -22.66 4.15
N ASP A 44 10.12 -21.85 4.43
CA ASP A 44 10.17 -20.39 4.40
C ASP A 44 9.42 -19.81 5.62
N ILE A 45 9.36 -18.49 5.73
CA ILE A 45 8.58 -17.82 6.79
C ILE A 45 7.07 -18.06 6.57
N ALA A 46 6.35 -18.29 7.66
CA ALA A 46 4.92 -18.60 7.64
C ALA A 46 4.09 -17.56 6.85
N VAL A 47 4.45 -16.27 6.93
CA VAL A 47 3.77 -15.19 6.20
C VAL A 47 3.87 -15.40 4.68
N ARG A 48 5.00 -15.89 4.17
CA ARG A 48 5.15 -16.16 2.73
C ARG A 48 4.34 -17.38 2.32
N ALA A 49 4.31 -18.43 3.14
CA ALA A 49 3.48 -19.60 2.89
C ALA A 49 1.98 -19.23 2.79
N VAL A 50 1.49 -18.40 3.71
CA VAL A 50 0.11 -17.87 3.67
C VAL A 50 -0.13 -17.02 2.41
N GLY A 51 0.81 -16.13 2.07
CA GLY A 51 0.75 -15.33 0.85
C GLY A 51 0.71 -16.18 -0.43
N ASN A 52 1.48 -17.27 -0.49
CA ASN A 52 1.45 -18.23 -1.59
C ASN A 52 0.12 -18.97 -1.66
N GLY A 53 -0.45 -19.36 -0.52
CA GLY A 53 -1.78 -19.96 -0.45
C GLY A 53 -2.86 -19.06 -1.04
N ARG A 54 -2.86 -17.77 -0.68
CA ARG A 54 -3.79 -16.77 -1.25
C ARG A 54 -3.65 -16.66 -2.78
N LYS A 55 -2.42 -16.55 -3.29
CA LYS A 55 -2.14 -16.45 -4.73
C LYS A 55 -2.58 -17.70 -5.49
N THR A 56 -2.34 -18.87 -4.91
CA THR A 56 -2.73 -20.17 -5.47
C THR A 56 -4.23 -20.31 -5.55
N ALA A 57 -4.96 -19.89 -4.49
CA ALA A 57 -6.42 -19.89 -4.48
C ALA A 57 -7.01 -19.06 -5.63
N TYR A 58 -6.36 -17.96 -6.02
CA TYR A 58 -6.76 -17.17 -7.18
C TYR A 58 -6.68 -17.97 -8.48
N SER A 59 -5.56 -18.68 -8.71
CA SER A 59 -5.37 -19.56 -9.87
C SER A 59 -6.34 -20.74 -9.88
N VAL A 60 -6.56 -21.37 -8.73
CA VAL A 60 -7.54 -22.46 -8.57
C VAL A 60 -8.93 -21.97 -8.94
N ASN A 61 -9.32 -20.78 -8.47
CA ASN A 61 -10.61 -20.18 -8.81
C ASN A 61 -10.75 -19.90 -10.32
N GLN A 62 -9.70 -19.42 -11.01
CA GLN A 62 -9.71 -19.28 -12.47
C GLN A 62 -9.95 -20.63 -13.15
N TYR A 63 -9.21 -21.67 -12.73
CA TYR A 63 -9.35 -23.02 -13.27
C TYR A 63 -10.76 -23.59 -13.09
N LEU A 64 -11.32 -23.48 -11.88
CA LEU A 64 -12.65 -23.98 -11.55
C LEU A 64 -13.77 -23.25 -12.32
N LYS A 65 -13.55 -22.00 -12.72
CA LYS A 65 -14.47 -21.25 -13.58
C LYS A 65 -14.32 -21.56 -15.07
N GLY A 66 -13.34 -22.37 -15.46
CA GLY A 66 -12.99 -22.59 -16.87
C GLY A 66 -12.32 -21.38 -17.53
N GLU A 67 -11.83 -20.43 -16.74
CA GLU A 67 -11.06 -19.28 -17.22
C GLU A 67 -9.61 -19.71 -17.52
N LYS A 68 -8.90 -18.92 -18.34
CA LYS A 68 -7.47 -19.13 -18.54
C LYS A 68 -6.73 -18.87 -17.23
N VAL A 69 -5.96 -19.85 -16.75
CA VAL A 69 -5.15 -19.72 -15.55
C VAL A 69 -3.96 -18.79 -15.83
N THR A 70 -4.01 -17.57 -15.31
CA THR A 70 -2.95 -16.55 -15.43
C THR A 70 -2.30 -16.20 -14.10
N GLY A 71 -2.88 -16.65 -12.98
CA GLY A 71 -2.46 -16.30 -11.62
C GLY A 71 -3.00 -14.95 -11.16
N GLU A 72 -2.69 -14.60 -9.91
CA GLU A 72 -3.09 -13.33 -9.29
C GLU A 72 -2.47 -12.14 -10.07
N PRO A 73 -3.28 -11.14 -10.46
CA PRO A 73 -2.75 -9.96 -11.13
C PRO A 73 -1.82 -9.18 -10.19
N VAL A 74 -0.68 -8.76 -10.72
CA VAL A 74 0.23 -7.86 -10.00
C VAL A 74 -0.37 -6.46 -10.04
N LEU A 75 -0.77 -5.95 -8.88
CA LEU A 75 -1.28 -4.58 -8.79
C LEU A 75 -0.14 -3.59 -8.99
N PHE A 76 -0.39 -2.56 -9.81
CA PHE A 76 0.49 -1.41 -9.90
C PHE A 76 0.57 -0.74 -8.52
N ASN A 77 1.78 -0.42 -8.06
CA ASN A 77 2.01 0.38 -6.87
C ASN A 77 3.20 1.31 -7.12
N SER A 78 3.00 2.60 -6.87
CA SER A 78 4.10 3.56 -6.77
C SER A 78 4.67 3.48 -5.36
N THR A 79 5.97 3.21 -5.24
CA THR A 79 6.66 3.13 -3.95
C THR A 79 7.77 4.17 -3.88
N MET A 80 8.17 4.56 -2.68
CA MET A 80 9.38 5.39 -2.48
C MET A 80 10.67 4.55 -2.54
N GLY A 81 10.56 3.25 -2.81
CA GLY A 81 11.66 2.31 -2.76
C GLY A 81 11.98 1.79 -1.34
N PRO A 82 13.06 1.03 -1.21
CA PRO A 82 13.61 0.58 0.07
C PRO A 82 13.95 1.76 1.00
N LEU A 83 13.73 1.59 2.30
CA LEU A 83 13.87 2.68 3.29
C LEU A 83 15.29 3.27 3.32
N ASP A 84 16.32 2.45 3.10
CA ASP A 84 17.72 2.82 3.01
C ASP A 84 18.06 3.68 1.77
N GLN A 85 17.16 3.75 0.80
CA GLN A 85 17.30 4.57 -0.41
C GLN A 85 16.44 5.85 -0.36
N VAL A 86 15.62 6.01 0.67
CA VAL A 86 14.77 7.19 0.88
C VAL A 86 15.61 8.32 1.48
N SER A 87 15.50 9.52 0.93
CA SER A 87 16.27 10.69 1.39
C SER A 87 15.95 11.05 2.85
N GLU A 88 16.99 11.33 3.62
CA GLU A 88 16.89 11.77 5.02
C GLU A 88 16.06 13.06 5.20
N GLU A 89 15.98 13.89 4.15
CA GLU A 89 15.18 15.12 4.18
C GLU A 89 13.70 14.87 4.48
N LEU A 90 13.16 13.70 4.09
CA LEU A 90 11.78 13.32 4.38
C LEU A 90 11.53 13.07 5.87
N PHE A 91 12.58 12.80 6.64
CA PHE A 91 12.51 12.57 8.08
C PHE A 91 12.94 13.79 8.90
N LYS A 92 13.26 14.92 8.25
CA LYS A 92 13.68 16.14 8.93
C LYS A 92 12.58 16.64 9.87
N GLY A 93 12.93 16.79 11.16
CA GLY A 93 11.99 17.23 12.20
C GLY A 93 11.13 16.11 12.80
N ILE A 94 11.32 14.86 12.36
CA ILE A 94 10.67 13.68 12.95
C ILE A 94 11.63 13.07 13.97
N GLU A 95 11.21 13.00 15.23
CA GLU A 95 11.98 12.33 16.27
C GLU A 95 11.90 10.81 16.10
N LYS A 96 13.05 10.14 16.11
CA LYS A 96 13.12 8.69 16.04
C LYS A 96 12.86 8.11 17.43
N VAL A 97 11.69 7.47 17.58
CA VAL A 97 11.28 6.82 18.81
C VAL A 97 11.43 5.30 18.69
N ASP A 98 11.95 4.67 19.73
CA ASP A 98 12.07 3.22 19.80
C ASP A 98 10.71 2.52 19.88
N LYS A 99 10.67 1.29 19.37
CA LYS A 99 9.47 0.44 19.50
C LYS A 99 9.21 0.10 20.96
N VAL A 100 7.96 0.11 21.38
CA VAL A 100 7.56 -0.39 22.69
C VAL A 100 7.86 -1.89 22.73
N LYS A 101 8.58 -2.33 23.76
CA LYS A 101 8.94 -3.74 23.92
C LYS A 101 7.72 -4.55 24.36
N MET A 102 7.43 -5.65 23.67
CA MET A 102 6.35 -6.57 24.02
C MET A 102 6.54 -7.05 25.47
N PRO A 103 5.56 -6.80 26.38
CA PRO A 103 5.59 -7.35 27.71
C PRO A 103 5.60 -8.88 27.63
N VAL A 104 6.49 -9.46 28.40
CA VAL A 104 6.74 -10.90 28.37
C VAL A 104 6.81 -11.42 29.79
N LEU A 105 6.28 -12.62 30.03
CA LEU A 105 6.31 -13.27 31.34
C LEU A 105 7.73 -13.32 31.91
N GLU A 106 7.90 -13.43 33.23
CA GLU A 106 9.24 -13.56 33.78
C GLU A 106 9.90 -14.89 33.37
N LYS A 107 11.22 -14.87 33.13
CA LYS A 107 11.98 -16.03 32.64
C LYS A 107 11.74 -17.30 33.48
N LYS A 108 11.64 -17.18 34.81
CA LYS A 108 11.40 -18.32 35.70
C LYS A 108 10.05 -19.00 35.43
N LYS A 109 9.02 -18.24 35.07
CA LYS A 109 7.69 -18.79 34.74
C LYS A 109 7.65 -19.36 33.33
N ARG A 110 8.31 -18.71 32.36
CA ARG A 110 8.35 -19.17 30.94
C ARG A 110 8.84 -20.61 30.77
N VAL A 111 9.67 -21.10 31.69
CA VAL A 111 10.25 -22.47 31.61
C VAL A 111 9.46 -23.50 32.39
N THR A 112 8.51 -23.08 33.24
CA THR A 112 7.75 -23.98 34.12
C THR A 112 6.26 -23.99 33.82
N THR A 113 5.76 -23.12 32.94
CA THR A 113 4.33 -23.01 32.61
C THR A 113 4.09 -23.07 31.11
N PHE A 114 2.87 -23.42 30.73
CA PHE A 114 2.35 -23.30 29.36
C PHE A 114 1.51 -22.01 29.19
N GLU A 115 1.68 -21.04 30.09
CA GLU A 115 1.00 -19.76 29.99
C GLU A 115 1.52 -18.95 28.80
N GLU A 116 0.69 -18.04 28.29
CA GLU A 116 1.05 -17.17 27.17
C GLU A 116 2.26 -16.30 27.53
N ILE A 117 3.35 -16.43 26.75
CA ILE A 117 4.62 -15.76 27.04
C ILE A 117 4.52 -14.25 26.75
N GLU A 118 3.90 -13.87 25.64
CA GLU A 118 3.71 -12.49 25.21
C GLU A 118 2.34 -12.00 25.69
N THR A 119 2.31 -11.16 26.72
CA THR A 119 1.05 -10.80 27.38
C THR A 119 0.31 -9.64 26.69
N GLY A 120 0.75 -9.24 25.50
CA GLY A 120 0.20 -8.10 24.75
C GLY A 120 0.53 -6.73 25.36
N PHE A 121 0.13 -5.67 24.66
CA PHE A 121 0.25 -4.29 25.12
C PHE A 121 -0.99 -3.85 25.92
N SER A 122 -0.79 -2.97 26.89
CA SER A 122 -1.91 -2.18 27.43
C SER A 122 -2.42 -1.20 26.37
N LYS A 123 -3.64 -0.69 26.54
CA LYS A 123 -4.25 0.27 25.60
C LYS A 123 -3.37 1.50 25.40
N GLU A 124 -2.74 1.97 26.47
CA GLU A 124 -1.86 3.15 26.48
C GLU A 124 -0.58 2.87 25.68
N LYS A 125 0.08 1.75 25.95
CA LYS A 125 1.31 1.34 25.24
C LYS A 125 1.05 1.05 23.76
N ALA A 126 -0.09 0.45 23.44
CA ALA A 126 -0.48 0.23 22.04
C ALA A 126 -0.67 1.55 21.30
N ARG A 127 -1.30 2.55 21.94
CA ARG A 127 -1.46 3.90 21.38
C ARG A 127 -0.13 4.62 21.20
N GLU A 128 0.75 4.56 22.20
CA GLU A 128 2.11 5.09 22.11
C GLU A 128 2.88 4.46 20.95
N ASP A 129 2.83 3.13 20.82
CA ASP A 129 3.52 2.40 19.77
C ASP A 129 2.97 2.73 18.37
N ALA A 130 1.64 2.87 18.25
CA ALA A 130 0.97 3.25 17.01
C ALA A 130 1.22 4.70 16.60
N ALA A 131 1.36 5.63 17.56
CA ALA A 131 1.63 7.04 17.30
C ALA A 131 2.98 7.30 16.60
N ARG A 132 3.89 6.31 16.60
CA ARG A 132 5.16 6.35 15.85
C ARG A 132 4.98 6.13 14.34
N CYS A 133 3.78 5.81 13.85
CA CYS A 133 3.53 5.57 12.43
C CYS A 133 3.75 6.85 11.61
N LEU A 134 4.54 6.75 10.53
CA LEU A 134 4.79 7.88 9.63
C LEU A 134 3.71 8.07 8.55
N GLU A 135 2.63 7.27 8.59
CA GLU A 135 1.54 7.29 7.62
C GLU A 135 2.01 7.28 6.15
N CYS A 136 3.09 6.55 5.85
CA CYS A 136 3.72 6.55 4.51
C CYS A 136 2.88 5.83 3.42
N GLY A 137 1.76 5.21 3.81
CA GLY A 137 0.81 4.60 2.89
C GLY A 137 -0.01 5.64 2.12
N CYS A 138 -0.46 5.28 0.91
CA CYS A 138 -1.35 6.14 0.14
C CYS A 138 -2.80 5.97 0.60
N ASP A 139 -3.46 7.04 1.03
CA ASP A 139 -4.86 7.00 1.49
C ASP A 139 -5.86 6.58 0.42
N ALA A 140 -5.55 6.82 -0.85
CA ALA A 140 -6.39 6.40 -1.97
C ALA A 140 -5.95 5.06 -2.56
N ALA A 141 -5.15 4.24 -1.87
CA ALA A 141 -4.62 3.00 -2.45
C ALA A 141 -5.72 2.16 -3.12
N ASP A 142 -6.88 2.00 -2.48
CA ASP A 142 -7.95 1.13 -2.97
C ASP A 142 -8.94 1.82 -3.93
N SER A 143 -8.93 3.16 -4.02
CA SER A 143 -9.84 3.94 -4.89
C SER A 143 -9.13 4.69 -6.03
N CYS A 144 -7.79 4.66 -6.07
CA CYS A 144 -6.98 5.39 -7.04
C CYS A 144 -7.17 4.87 -8.47
N LYS A 145 -7.74 5.70 -9.34
CA LYS A 145 -7.95 5.39 -10.76
C LYS A 145 -6.65 5.26 -11.54
N LEU A 146 -5.60 6.01 -11.16
CA LEU A 146 -4.28 5.81 -11.73
C LEU A 146 -3.78 4.39 -11.44
N ARG A 147 -3.94 3.89 -10.21
CA ARG A 147 -3.53 2.53 -9.83
C ARG A 147 -4.34 1.47 -10.58
N GLU A 148 -5.65 1.65 -10.67
CA GLU A 148 -6.57 0.77 -11.41
C GLU A 148 -6.16 0.66 -12.89
N TYR A 149 -6.02 1.80 -13.58
CA TYR A 149 -5.72 1.81 -15.00
C TYR A 149 -4.28 1.41 -15.32
N SER A 150 -3.31 1.80 -14.49
CA SER A 150 -1.94 1.32 -14.63
C SER A 150 -1.85 -0.20 -14.49
N THR A 151 -2.63 -0.80 -13.58
CA THR A 151 -2.73 -2.26 -13.46
C THR A 151 -3.38 -2.86 -14.71
N ARG A 152 -4.51 -2.31 -15.16
CA ARG A 152 -5.26 -2.85 -16.31
C ARG A 152 -4.46 -2.84 -17.61
N TYR A 153 -3.71 -1.77 -17.86
CA TYR A 153 -2.95 -1.58 -19.09
C TYR A 153 -1.48 -1.98 -18.96
N ASN A 154 -1.07 -2.62 -17.85
CA ASN A 154 0.31 -3.02 -17.55
C ASN A 154 1.31 -1.86 -17.74
N ALA A 155 0.98 -0.69 -17.20
CA ALA A 155 1.84 0.47 -17.29
C ALA A 155 3.15 0.24 -16.51
N ASP A 156 4.28 0.52 -17.15
CA ASP A 156 5.60 0.46 -16.53
C ASP A 156 6.07 1.86 -16.12
N GLN A 157 6.19 2.08 -14.81
CA GLN A 157 6.66 3.35 -14.26
C GLN A 157 8.14 3.64 -14.55
N LEU A 158 8.93 2.62 -14.90
CA LEU A 158 10.36 2.73 -15.19
C LEU A 158 10.67 2.88 -16.68
N TYR A 159 9.65 2.78 -17.54
CA TYR A 159 9.83 2.86 -18.99
C TYR A 159 10.43 4.21 -19.42
N PHE A 160 9.99 5.29 -18.79
CA PHE A 160 10.55 6.63 -18.97
C PHE A 160 11.39 7.01 -17.76
N GLY A 161 12.69 7.20 -17.97
CA GLY A 161 13.58 7.78 -16.95
C GLY A 161 13.40 9.29 -16.81
N GLY A 162 13.97 9.85 -15.75
CA GLY A 162 14.01 11.31 -15.54
C GLY A 162 13.83 11.69 -14.09
N GLU A 163 13.67 13.00 -13.86
CA GLU A 163 13.44 13.53 -12.53
C GLU A 163 12.02 13.22 -12.04
N ILE A 164 11.92 12.73 -10.80
CA ILE A 164 10.65 12.51 -10.13
C ILE A 164 10.30 13.75 -9.32
N ARG A 165 9.05 14.19 -9.41
CA ARG A 165 8.52 15.31 -8.63
C ARG A 165 8.57 15.01 -7.14
N LYS A 166 9.38 15.77 -6.41
CA LYS A 166 9.39 15.78 -4.95
C LYS A 166 8.72 17.06 -4.47
N TYR A 167 7.59 16.92 -3.80
CA TYR A 167 6.89 18.04 -3.18
C TYR A 167 6.57 17.70 -1.73
N GLN A 168 6.60 18.71 -0.87
CA GLN A 168 6.14 18.58 0.51
C GLN A 168 4.61 18.52 0.54
N ILE A 169 4.10 17.72 1.47
CA ILE A 169 2.67 17.62 1.73
C ILE A 169 2.22 18.91 2.43
N ASP A 170 1.16 19.53 1.92
CA ASP A 170 0.55 20.69 2.56
C ASP A 170 -0.60 20.24 3.48
N TYR A 171 -0.40 20.41 4.79
CA TYR A 171 -1.37 20.13 5.85
C TYR A 171 -1.99 21.41 6.46
N SER A 172 -1.74 22.58 5.88
CA SER A 172 -2.09 23.85 6.53
C SER A 172 -3.59 24.16 6.57
N HIS A 173 -4.39 23.66 5.63
CA HIS A 173 -5.85 23.83 5.64
C HIS A 173 -6.50 22.91 6.68
N GLU A 174 -7.52 23.36 7.41
CA GLU A 174 -8.15 22.62 8.51
C GLU A 174 -8.59 21.20 8.09
N LYS A 175 -9.39 21.09 7.02
CA LYS A 175 -10.03 19.83 6.58
C LYS A 175 -9.34 19.07 5.45
N ILE A 176 -8.49 19.74 4.67
CA ILE A 176 -7.96 19.23 3.40
C ILE A 176 -6.43 19.17 3.51
N LYS A 177 -5.84 18.09 3.00
CA LYS A 177 -4.39 17.98 2.77
C LYS A 177 -4.10 17.84 1.27
N MET A 178 -2.99 18.40 0.83
CA MET A 178 -2.56 18.34 -0.57
C MET A 178 -1.21 17.65 -0.71
N GLU A 179 -1.18 16.60 -1.53
CA GLU A 179 0.03 15.84 -1.88
C GLU A 179 0.29 16.01 -3.38
N ILE A 180 0.78 17.19 -3.76
CA ILE A 180 0.84 17.61 -5.17
C ILE A 180 1.76 16.70 -6.02
N ASN A 181 2.71 15.99 -5.40
CA ASN A 181 3.54 14.98 -6.06
C ASN A 181 2.73 13.81 -6.62
N LYS A 182 1.54 13.53 -6.09
CA LYS A 182 0.61 12.51 -6.57
C LYS A 182 -0.36 13.05 -7.65
N CYS A 183 -0.29 14.35 -7.98
CA CYS A 183 -1.15 14.98 -8.98
C CYS A 183 -0.66 14.70 -10.41
N ILE A 184 -1.57 14.21 -11.26
CA ILE A 184 -1.32 13.96 -12.69
C ILE A 184 -1.74 15.13 -13.59
N ASN A 185 -2.03 16.31 -13.01
CA ASN A 185 -2.44 17.52 -13.73
C ASN A 185 -3.67 17.34 -14.65
N CYS A 186 -4.67 16.55 -14.24
CA CYS A 186 -5.87 16.27 -15.04
C CYS A 186 -6.93 17.41 -15.10
N GLY A 187 -6.80 18.44 -14.25
CA GLY A 187 -7.69 19.60 -14.20
C GLY A 187 -9.04 19.37 -13.51
N ALA A 188 -9.35 18.16 -13.05
CA ALA A 188 -10.64 17.84 -12.45
C ALA A 188 -10.96 18.70 -11.22
N CYS A 189 -10.02 18.84 -10.28
CA CYS A 189 -10.20 19.66 -9.08
C CYS A 189 -10.32 21.16 -9.37
N VAL A 190 -9.58 21.67 -10.36
CA VAL A 190 -9.63 23.08 -10.80
C VAL A 190 -11.02 23.39 -11.34
N ARG A 191 -11.53 22.55 -12.26
CA ARG A 191 -12.88 22.70 -12.80
C ARG A 191 -13.96 22.55 -11.74
N ALA A 192 -13.87 21.53 -10.87
CA ALA A 192 -14.84 21.36 -9.79
C ALA A 192 -14.90 22.59 -8.86
N CYS A 193 -13.74 23.16 -8.52
CA CYS A 193 -13.67 24.38 -7.70
C CYS A 193 -14.31 25.60 -8.40
N ALA A 194 -14.08 25.76 -9.70
CA ALA A 194 -14.58 26.88 -10.49
C ALA A 194 -16.07 26.75 -10.86
N GLU A 195 -16.48 25.58 -11.35
CA GLU A 195 -17.78 25.35 -12.00
C GLU A 195 -18.86 24.89 -11.02
N ILE A 196 -18.49 24.12 -9.97
CA ILE A 196 -19.47 23.59 -8.99
C ILE A 196 -19.65 24.56 -7.82
N LYS A 197 -18.54 25.08 -7.29
CA LYS A 197 -18.57 25.95 -6.09
C LYS A 197 -18.37 27.42 -6.38
N GLY A 198 -17.75 27.78 -7.51
CA GLY A 198 -17.49 29.18 -7.87
C GLY A 198 -16.32 29.84 -7.15
N PHE A 199 -15.55 29.11 -6.33
CA PHE A 199 -14.47 29.70 -5.53
C PHE A 199 -13.22 30.07 -6.33
N ASN A 200 -12.93 29.32 -7.41
CA ASN A 200 -11.76 29.57 -8.26
C ASN A 200 -10.41 29.63 -7.51
N VAL A 201 -10.28 28.88 -6.41
CA VAL A 201 -9.08 28.93 -5.54
C VAL A 201 -7.95 28.01 -6.00
N LEU A 202 -8.21 27.06 -6.90
CA LEU A 202 -7.22 26.13 -7.44
C LEU A 202 -6.88 26.48 -8.88
N SER A 203 -5.59 26.46 -9.24
CA SER A 203 -5.13 26.64 -10.62
C SER A 203 -3.81 25.91 -10.86
N TYR A 204 -3.31 25.97 -12.09
CA TYR A 204 -1.98 25.49 -12.46
C TYR A 204 -0.97 26.63 -12.41
N VAL A 205 0.11 26.41 -11.66
CA VAL A 205 1.25 27.34 -11.57
C VAL A 205 2.48 26.65 -12.16
N GLY A 206 3.27 27.39 -12.95
CA GLY A 206 4.45 26.85 -13.64
C GLY A 206 4.14 26.38 -15.07
N ARG A 207 5.14 25.79 -15.73
CA ARG A 207 5.04 25.26 -17.10
C ARG A 207 5.88 23.99 -17.26
N GLY A 208 5.49 23.11 -18.17
CA GLY A 208 6.20 21.86 -18.42
C GLY A 208 6.26 20.97 -17.17
N PHE A 209 7.42 20.38 -16.88
CA PHE A 209 7.60 19.46 -15.76
C PHE A 209 7.39 20.11 -14.37
N THR A 210 7.55 21.44 -14.26
CA THR A 210 7.36 22.18 -12.99
C THR A 210 5.90 22.58 -12.73
N THR A 211 4.98 22.24 -13.64
CA THR A 211 3.56 22.55 -13.50
C THR A 211 2.97 21.84 -12.29
N ARG A 212 2.41 22.62 -11.37
CA ARG A 212 1.80 22.15 -10.12
C ARG A 212 0.40 22.73 -9.93
N MET A 213 -0.50 21.89 -9.43
CA MET A 213 -1.85 22.30 -9.04
C MET A 213 -1.79 22.86 -7.62
N THR A 214 -2.11 24.15 -7.44
CA THR A 214 -2.05 24.85 -6.14
C THR A 214 -2.89 26.12 -6.20
N ALA A 215 -2.98 26.87 -5.11
CA ALA A 215 -3.61 28.17 -5.15
C ALA A 215 -2.73 29.19 -5.93
N PRO A 216 -3.34 30.16 -6.62
CA PRO A 216 -2.60 31.20 -7.34
C PRO A 216 -1.54 31.88 -6.47
N PHE A 217 -0.45 32.31 -7.12
CA PHE A 217 0.73 32.91 -6.47
C PHE A 217 1.44 31.99 -5.46
N GLY A 218 1.21 30.67 -5.54
CA GLY A 218 1.86 29.70 -4.64
C GLY A 218 1.41 29.82 -3.19
N ARG A 219 0.20 30.37 -2.96
CA ARG A 219 -0.40 30.44 -1.64
C ARG A 219 -0.83 29.04 -1.18
N SER A 220 -0.88 28.85 0.12
CA SER A 220 -1.62 27.71 0.69
C SER A 220 -3.12 27.95 0.59
N LEU A 221 -3.91 26.87 0.53
CA LEU A 221 -5.37 26.89 0.61
C LEU A 221 -5.91 27.67 1.82
N VAL A 222 -5.21 27.66 2.96
CA VAL A 222 -5.63 28.40 4.17
C VAL A 222 -5.69 29.91 3.96
N ASN A 223 -4.91 30.41 2.99
CA ASN A 223 -4.83 31.84 2.65
C ASN A 223 -5.72 32.19 1.44
N THR A 224 -6.80 31.44 1.24
CA THR A 224 -7.76 31.61 0.14
C THR A 224 -9.20 31.63 0.66
N SER A 225 -10.17 31.82 -0.23
CA SER A 225 -11.61 31.72 0.08
C SER A 225 -12.12 30.27 0.15
N CYS A 226 -11.24 29.27 0.23
CA CYS A 226 -11.62 27.87 0.36
C CYS A 226 -12.41 27.62 1.67
N ASP A 227 -13.61 27.06 1.55
CA ASP A 227 -14.48 26.70 2.68
C ASP A 227 -14.32 25.23 3.15
N GLY A 228 -13.51 24.45 2.43
CA GLY A 228 -13.33 23.03 2.70
C GLY A 228 -14.49 22.13 2.27
N CYS A 229 -15.34 22.56 1.32
CA CYS A 229 -16.48 21.78 0.83
C CYS A 229 -16.14 20.41 0.21
N GLY A 230 -14.90 20.22 -0.27
CA GLY A 230 -14.39 18.91 -0.69
C GLY A 230 -14.73 18.45 -2.11
N GLU A 231 -15.36 19.26 -2.96
CA GLU A 231 -15.64 18.84 -4.35
C GLU A 231 -14.35 18.47 -5.11
N CYS A 232 -13.27 19.20 -4.84
CA CYS A 232 -11.95 18.91 -5.39
C CYS A 232 -11.39 17.54 -4.95
N VAL A 233 -11.71 17.09 -3.73
CA VAL A 233 -11.34 15.78 -3.19
C VAL A 233 -12.14 14.68 -3.89
N ASN A 234 -13.45 14.87 -4.02
CA ASN A 234 -14.36 13.89 -4.62
C ASN A 234 -14.01 13.54 -6.07
N VAL A 235 -13.48 14.52 -6.82
CA VAL A 235 -13.11 14.33 -8.24
C VAL A 235 -11.64 13.96 -8.44
N CYS A 236 -10.82 13.90 -7.39
CA CYS A 236 -9.41 13.57 -7.54
C CYS A 236 -9.26 12.08 -7.93
N PRO A 237 -8.69 11.75 -9.11
CA PRO A 237 -8.51 10.34 -9.51
C PRO A 237 -7.32 9.67 -8.83
N THR A 238 -6.51 10.44 -8.10
CA THR A 238 -5.35 10.00 -7.32
C THR A 238 -5.51 10.49 -5.87
N ALA A 239 -4.44 10.48 -5.08
CA ALA A 239 -4.43 11.11 -3.75
C ALA A 239 -3.76 12.50 -3.76
N GLY A 240 -3.90 13.26 -4.85
CA GLY A 240 -3.29 14.60 -4.96
C GLY A 240 -3.90 15.64 -4.03
N ILE A 241 -5.19 15.51 -3.71
CA ILE A 241 -5.92 16.34 -2.75
C ILE A 241 -6.91 15.43 -2.01
N MET A 242 -6.85 15.43 -0.68
CA MET A 242 -7.57 14.49 0.18
C MET A 242 -8.15 15.22 1.39
N PHE A 243 -9.19 14.66 1.99
CA PHE A 243 -9.55 15.03 3.36
C PHE A 243 -8.46 14.57 4.34
N LYS A 244 -8.26 15.34 5.41
CA LYS A 244 -7.50 14.85 6.55
C LYS A 244 -8.29 13.72 7.22
N LYS A 245 -7.60 12.70 7.69
CA LYS A 245 -8.21 11.64 8.50
C LYS A 245 -8.55 12.23 9.86
N GLU A 246 -9.84 12.21 10.21
CA GLU A 246 -10.27 12.43 11.58
C GLU A 246 -10.18 11.10 12.33
N TYR A 247 -9.27 11.01 13.29
CA TYR A 247 -9.26 9.90 14.22
C TYR A 247 -10.37 10.12 15.24
N ARG A 248 -11.37 9.22 15.29
CA ARG A 248 -12.39 9.26 16.35
C ARG A 248 -11.70 9.06 17.69
N ASP A 249 -11.72 10.09 18.52
CA ASP A 249 -11.34 9.99 19.91
C ASP A 249 -12.47 9.27 20.67
N GLU A 250 -12.29 7.97 20.91
CA GLU A 250 -13.22 7.15 21.70
C GLU A 250 -13.41 7.65 23.15
N SER A 251 -12.62 8.62 23.63
CA SER A 251 -12.83 9.22 24.95
C SER A 251 -13.97 10.25 25.00
N LYS A 252 -14.60 10.54 23.85
CA LYS A 252 -15.75 11.45 23.72
C LYS A 252 -17.09 10.73 23.43
N VAL A 253 -17.15 9.42 23.65
CA VAL A 253 -18.40 8.62 23.63
C VAL A 253 -18.68 8.07 25.01
#